data_AF-A0A9W3YKY5-F1
#
_entry.id   AF-A0A9W3YKY5-F1
#
_cell.length_a   1.000
_cell.length_b   1.000
_cell.length_c   1.000
_cell.angle_alpha   90.00
_cell.angle_beta   90.00
_cell.angle_gamma   90.00
#
_symmetry.space_group_name_H-M   'P 1'
#
loop_
_entity.id
_entity.type
_entity.pdbx_description
1 polymer ?
#
loop_
_entity_poly.entity_id
_entity_poly.type
_entity_poly.pdbx_seq_one_letter_code
_entity_poly.pdbx_strand_id
1 'polypeptide(L)'
;MEQLAFFPEITNEEYKEIQREVAKALFNYRALKVRMINQKECAVENISSPFVEIRNTKKIKDIKYIQMKRALEHALDPEQREIIERKYLNNGLMSDKAVKAQMMMENNWFYTQKRHAIMALAESLLII
;
A
#
# COMPACT_ATOMS: atom_id res chain seq x y z
N MET A 1 -8.22 20.63 33.45
CA MET A 1 -7.24 19.88 32.63
C MET A 1 -8.00 18.76 31.96
N GLU A 2 -8.37 18.94 30.69
CA GLU A 2 -8.88 17.83 29.89
C GLU A 2 -7.69 16.90 29.60
N GLN A 3 -7.75 15.72 30.20
CA GLN A 3 -6.83 14.63 29.92
C GLN A 3 -6.95 14.33 28.42
N LEU A 4 -5.82 14.36 27.69
CA LEU A 4 -5.74 13.88 26.31
C LEU A 4 -6.50 12.56 26.22
N ALA A 5 -7.65 12.58 25.55
CA ALA A 5 -8.38 11.36 25.28
C ALA A 5 -7.42 10.46 24.51
N PHE A 6 -6.93 9.41 25.16
CA PHE A 6 -6.17 8.36 24.49
C PHE A 6 -7.08 7.83 23.40
N PHE A 7 -6.63 7.89 22.14
CA PHE A 7 -7.32 7.21 21.06
C PHE A 7 -7.56 5.76 21.49
N PRO A 8 -8.75 5.20 21.24
CA PRO A 8 -9.05 3.82 21.62
C PRO A 8 -7.97 2.89 21.04
N GLU A 9 -7.46 1.98 21.87
CA GLU A 9 -6.47 1.00 21.41
C GLU A 9 -7.08 0.12 20.32
N ILE A 10 -6.38 0.02 19.19
CA ILE A 10 -6.78 -0.85 18.09
C ILE A 10 -6.69 -2.30 18.53
N THR A 11 -7.83 -2.96 18.58
CA THR A 11 -7.96 -4.38 18.89
C THR A 11 -7.29 -5.24 17.82
N ASN A 12 -7.02 -6.51 18.16
CA ASN A 12 -6.46 -7.46 17.19
C ASN A 12 -7.42 -7.72 16.02
N GLU A 13 -8.73 -7.66 16.26
CA GLU A 13 -9.79 -7.85 15.27
C GLU A 13 -9.81 -6.68 14.28
N GLU A 14 -9.82 -5.44 14.78
CA GLU A 14 -9.74 -4.23 13.94
C GLU A 14 -8.45 -4.21 13.13
N TYR A 15 -7.31 -4.57 13.74
CA TYR A 15 -6.04 -4.64 13.01
C TYR A 15 -6.08 -5.65 11.85
N LYS A 16 -6.75 -6.80 11.99
CA LYS A 16 -6.91 -7.75 10.88
C LYS A 16 -7.72 -7.17 9.73
N GLU A 17 -8.74 -6.37 10.03
CA GLU A 17 -9.56 -5.69 9.01
C GLU A 17 -8.77 -4.59 8.31
N ILE A 18 -8.08 -3.75 9.07
CA ILE A 18 -7.17 -2.72 8.55
C ILE A 18 -6.11 -3.36 7.64
N GLN A 19 -5.45 -4.43 8.10
CA GLN A 19 -4.45 -5.14 7.32
C GLN A 19 -5.03 -5.68 6.00
N ARG A 20 -6.26 -6.18 6.01
CA ARG A 20 -6.94 -6.67 4.80
C ARG A 20 -7.18 -5.54 3.80
N GLU A 21 -7.68 -4.38 4.26
CA GLU A 21 -7.94 -3.23 3.38
C GLU A 21 -6.66 -2.63 2.81
N VAL A 22 -5.61 -2.48 3.64
CA VAL A 22 -4.29 -2.05 3.17
C VAL A 22 -3.73 -3.03 2.14
N ALA A 23 -3.83 -4.35 2.38
CA ALA A 23 -3.36 -5.36 1.43
C ALA A 23 -4.10 -5.27 0.08
N LYS A 24 -5.43 -5.09 0.08
CA LYS A 24 -6.21 -4.88 -1.15
C LYS A 24 -5.75 -3.63 -1.89
N ALA A 25 -5.51 -2.53 -1.18
CA ALA A 25 -5.03 -1.28 -1.76
C ALA A 25 -3.64 -1.47 -2.43
N LEU A 26 -2.71 -2.16 -1.77
CA LEU A 26 -1.39 -2.49 -2.29
C LEU A 26 -1.45 -3.38 -3.54
N PHE A 27 -2.31 -4.40 -3.55
CA PHE A 27 -2.49 -5.24 -4.76
C PHE A 27 -3.07 -4.43 -5.92
N ASN A 28 -4.05 -3.59 -5.67
CA ASN A 28 -4.62 -2.71 -6.69
C ASN A 28 -3.58 -1.72 -7.23
N TYR A 29 -2.69 -1.24 -6.37
CA TYR A 29 -1.63 -0.31 -6.76
C TYR A 29 -0.69 -0.87 -7.83
N ARG A 30 -0.40 -2.19 -7.81
CA ARG A 30 0.41 -2.84 -8.85
C ARG A 30 -0.18 -2.60 -10.24
N ALA A 31 -1.48 -2.82 -10.39
CA ALA A 31 -2.19 -2.57 -11.64
C ALA A 31 -2.27 -1.07 -11.99
N LEU A 32 -2.48 -0.22 -10.98
CA LEU A 32 -2.51 1.24 -11.18
C LEU A 32 -1.15 1.81 -11.62
N LYS A 33 -0.04 1.26 -11.12
CA LYS A 33 1.32 1.64 -11.53
C LYS A 33 1.55 1.36 -13.01
N VAL A 34 1.19 0.16 -13.48
CA VAL A 34 1.26 -0.18 -14.91
C VAL A 34 0.35 0.73 -15.73
N ARG A 35 -0.89 0.94 -15.28
CA ARG A 35 -1.84 1.83 -15.97
C ARG A 35 -1.28 3.25 -16.16
N MET A 36 -0.56 3.79 -15.18
CA MET A 36 0.08 5.11 -15.28
C MET A 36 1.22 5.14 -16.30
N ILE A 37 1.97 4.04 -16.44
CA ILE A 37 2.99 3.90 -17.47
C ILE A 37 2.31 3.89 -18.85
N ASN A 38 1.30 3.05 -19.05
CA ASN A 38 0.57 2.98 -20.31
C ASN A 38 -0.08 4.32 -20.70
N GLN A 39 -0.60 5.07 -19.72
CA GLN A 39 -1.15 6.41 -19.95
C GLN A 39 -0.08 7.41 -20.43
N LYS A 40 1.14 7.34 -19.88
CA LYS A 40 2.26 8.18 -20.32
C LYS A 40 2.73 7.81 -21.72
N GLU A 41 2.83 6.51 -22.02
CA GLU A 41 3.17 6.01 -23.37
C GLU A 41 2.16 6.53 -24.41
N CYS A 42 0.86 6.39 -24.14
CA CYS A 42 -0.18 6.92 -25.03
C CYS A 42 -0.09 8.44 -25.22
N ALA A 43 0.22 9.19 -24.16
CA ALA A 43 0.36 10.63 -24.22
C ALA A 43 1.59 11.07 -25.03
N VAL A 44 2.73 10.36 -24.91
CA VAL A 44 3.95 10.62 -25.70
C VAL A 44 3.70 10.37 -27.18
N GLU A 45 3.02 9.28 -27.52
CA GLU A 45 2.68 8.92 -28.91
C GLU A 45 1.46 9.68 -29.46
N ASN A 46 0.84 10.55 -28.64
CA ASN A 46 -0.39 11.28 -28.97
C ASN A 46 -1.53 10.37 -29.48
N ILE A 47 -1.62 9.15 -28.93
CA ILE A 47 -2.68 8.18 -29.25
C ILE A 47 -3.69 8.07 -28.10
N SER A 48 -4.93 7.74 -28.45
CA SER A 48 -5.89 7.26 -27.47
C SER A 48 -5.55 5.83 -27.02
N SER A 49 -6.07 5.42 -25.87
CA SER A 49 -5.89 4.05 -25.36
C SER A 49 -6.22 3.02 -26.45
N PRO A 50 -5.31 2.08 -26.77
CA PRO A 50 -5.56 1.05 -27.78
C PRO A 50 -6.62 0.03 -27.33
N PHE A 51 -7.03 0.05 -26.06
CA PHE A 51 -8.06 -0.80 -25.49
C PHE A 51 -9.34 -0.02 -25.17
N VAL A 52 -10.48 -0.69 -25.33
CA VAL A 52 -11.82 -0.14 -25.04
C VAL A 52 -12.03 0.06 -23.53
N GLU A 53 -12.49 1.24 -23.13
CA GLU A 53 -12.89 1.52 -21.75
C GLU A 53 -14.36 1.12 -21.51
N ILE A 54 -14.59 0.10 -20.69
CA ILE A 54 -15.95 -0.38 -20.35
C ILE A 54 -16.62 0.51 -19.29
N ARG A 55 -15.84 1.14 -18.40
CA ARG A 55 -16.35 1.96 -17.28
C ARG A 55 -15.51 3.20 -17.08
N ASN A 56 -16.16 4.38 -17.06
CA ASN A 56 -15.52 5.66 -16.76
C ASN A 56 -15.10 5.75 -15.28
N THR A 57 -13.93 5.19 -14.99
CA THR A 57 -13.35 5.13 -13.63
C THR A 57 -11.98 5.81 -13.58
N LYS A 58 -11.62 6.54 -14.64
CA LYS A 58 -10.28 7.08 -14.86
C LYS A 58 -9.80 7.95 -13.70
N LYS A 59 -10.57 9.00 -13.36
CA LYS A 59 -10.22 9.97 -12.31
C LYS A 59 -9.99 9.31 -10.95
N ILE A 60 -10.88 8.40 -10.56
CA ILE A 60 -10.78 7.70 -9.26
C ILE A 60 -9.52 6.84 -9.21
N LYS A 61 -9.22 6.11 -10.28
CA LYS A 61 -8.00 5.29 -10.38
C LYS A 61 -6.73 6.14 -10.36
N ASP A 62 -6.76 7.32 -10.98
CA ASP A 62 -5.64 8.25 -10.99
C ASP A 62 -5.34 8.79 -9.58
N ILE A 63 -6.39 9.20 -8.84
CA ILE A 63 -6.26 9.66 -7.45
C ILE A 63 -5.73 8.53 -6.55
N LYS A 64 -6.28 7.32 -6.67
CA LYS A 64 -5.80 6.15 -5.89
C LYS A 64 -4.33 5.86 -6.14
N TYR A 65 -3.86 5.98 -7.38
CA TYR A 65 -2.44 5.83 -7.70
C TYR A 65 -1.59 6.89 -6.99
N ILE A 66 -1.99 8.16 -7.10
CA ILE A 66 -1.23 9.28 -6.54
C ILE A 66 -1.15 9.16 -5.01
N GLN A 67 -2.25 8.85 -4.34
CA GLN A 67 -2.31 8.69 -2.89
C GLN A 67 -1.44 7.52 -2.43
N MET A 68 -1.57 6.35 -3.06
CA MET A 68 -0.74 5.19 -2.71
C MET A 68 0.74 5.42 -2.97
N LYS A 69 1.09 6.01 -4.12
CA LYS A 69 2.47 6.35 -4.43
C LYS A 69 3.07 7.25 -3.33
N ARG A 70 2.34 8.30 -2.96
CA ARG A 70 2.76 9.23 -1.90
C ARG A 70 2.88 8.55 -0.53
N ALA A 71 1.93 7.69 -0.18
CA ALA A 71 1.96 6.93 1.06
C ALA A 71 3.19 6.03 1.15
N LEU A 72 3.48 5.26 0.08
CA LEU A 72 4.68 4.42 0.01
C LEU A 72 5.97 5.26 0.09
N GLU A 73 6.01 6.42 -0.55
CA GLU A 73 7.20 7.29 -0.63
C GLU A 73 7.48 8.11 0.64
N HIS A 74 6.47 8.41 1.46
CA HIS A 74 6.63 9.37 2.55
C HIS A 74 6.07 8.92 3.91
N ALA A 75 5.20 7.90 3.97
CA ALA A 75 4.63 7.45 5.24
C ALA A 75 5.41 6.30 5.90
N LEU A 76 6.34 5.68 5.17
CA LEU A 76 7.12 4.52 5.62
C LEU A 76 8.59 4.86 5.75
N ASP A 77 9.22 4.39 6.83
CA ASP A 77 10.68 4.35 6.91
C ASP A 77 11.26 3.31 5.91
N PRO A 78 12.58 3.31 5.66
CA PRO A 78 13.19 2.42 4.67
C PRO A 78 12.96 0.92 4.93
N GLU A 79 13.00 0.49 6.20
CA GLU A 79 12.86 -0.92 6.57
C GLU A 79 11.39 -1.38 6.40
N GLN A 80 10.44 -0.55 6.85
CA GLN A 80 9.01 -0.74 6.64
C GLN A 80 8.65 -0.80 5.16
N ARG A 81 9.20 0.11 4.35
CA ARG A 81 8.99 0.11 2.90
C ARG A 81 9.48 -1.20 2.28
N GLU A 82 10.66 -1.66 2.65
CA GLU A 82 11.22 -2.91 2.14
C GLU A 82 10.34 -4.12 2.51
N ILE A 83 9.83 -4.18 3.75
CA ILE A 83 8.85 -5.22 4.15
C ILE A 83 7.62 -5.17 3.24
N ILE A 84 7.02 -3.99 3.03
CA ILE A 84 5.81 -3.83 2.21
C ILE A 84 6.06 -4.19 0.75
N GLU A 85 7.20 -3.77 0.18
CA GLU A 85 7.57 -4.06 -1.20
C GLU A 85 7.75 -5.56 -1.43
N ARG A 86 8.54 -6.24 -0.59
CA ARG A 86 8.76 -7.69 -0.67
C ARG A 86 7.47 -8.48 -0.45
N LYS A 87 6.65 -8.05 0.51
CA LYS A 87 5.44 -8.78 0.89
C LYS A 87 4.31 -8.65 -0.14
N TYR A 88 4.08 -7.45 -0.65
CA TYR A 88 2.85 -7.12 -1.38
C TYR A 88 3.07 -6.63 -2.82
N LEU A 89 4.20 -5.99 -3.13
CA LEU A 89 4.40 -5.29 -4.42
C LEU A 89 5.26 -6.06 -5.42
N ASN A 90 6.16 -6.94 -4.95
CA ASN A 90 6.95 -7.81 -5.81
C ASN A 90 6.08 -8.83 -6.57
N ASN A 91 6.65 -9.44 -7.62
CA ASN A 91 5.96 -10.42 -8.46
C ASN A 91 5.67 -11.72 -7.69
N GLY A 92 4.57 -11.71 -6.94
CA GLY A 92 4.10 -12.85 -6.16
C GLY A 92 3.86 -12.45 -4.69
N LEU A 93 2.83 -13.05 -4.08
CA LEU A 93 2.59 -12.89 -2.65
C LEU A 93 3.63 -13.70 -1.89
N MET A 94 4.48 -13.02 -1.11
CA MET A 94 5.45 -13.70 -0.26
C MET A 94 4.85 -14.02 1.11
N SER A 95 5.26 -15.12 1.74
CA SER A 95 4.88 -15.39 3.13
C SER A 95 5.68 -14.49 4.08
N ASP A 96 5.14 -14.21 5.27
CA ASP A 96 5.87 -13.44 6.29
C ASP A 96 7.19 -14.13 6.66
N LYS A 97 7.17 -15.47 6.74
CA LYS A 97 8.36 -16.30 6.95
C LYS A 97 9.42 -16.06 5.88
N ALA A 98 9.04 -15.99 4.61
CA ALA A 98 9.96 -15.78 3.50
C ALA A 98 10.56 -14.36 3.53
N VAL A 99 9.74 -13.33 3.72
CA VAL A 99 10.22 -11.94 3.78
C VAL A 99 11.18 -11.76 4.97
N LYS A 100 10.78 -12.21 6.16
CA LYS A 100 11.63 -12.15 7.36
C LYS A 100 12.97 -12.85 7.16
N ALA A 101 12.96 -14.05 6.57
CA ALA A 101 14.19 -14.81 6.29
C ALA A 101 15.11 -14.08 5.29
N GLN A 102 14.54 -13.50 4.22
CA GLN A 102 15.33 -12.74 3.24
C GLN A 102 15.95 -11.47 3.81
N MET A 103 15.27 -10.82 4.76
CA MET A 103 15.75 -9.61 5.42
C MET A 103 16.61 -9.92 6.66
N MET A 104 16.78 -11.20 7.02
CA MET A 104 17.51 -11.65 8.22
C MET A 104 17.02 -10.98 9.52
N MET A 105 15.72 -10.70 9.62
CA MET A 105 15.15 -9.98 10.75
C MET A 105 14.78 -10.88 11.92
N GLU A 106 14.94 -10.36 13.13
CA GLU A 106 14.39 -10.95 14.35
C GLU A 106 12.85 -10.97 14.27
N ASN A 107 12.22 -11.98 14.90
CA ASN A 107 10.79 -12.24 14.79
C ASN A 107 9.92 -11.10 15.31
N ASN A 108 10.16 -10.64 16.54
CA ASN A 108 9.35 -9.60 17.16
C ASN A 108 9.58 -8.26 16.43
N TRP A 109 10.82 -7.96 16.06
CA TRP A 109 11.14 -6.78 15.27
C TRP A 109 10.41 -6.75 13.93
N PHE A 110 10.41 -7.87 13.18
CA PHE A 110 9.68 -7.98 11.92
C PHE A 110 8.17 -7.70 12.08
N TYR A 111 7.52 -8.32 13.07
CA TYR A 111 6.07 -8.13 13.26
C TYR A 111 5.72 -6.74 13.76
N THR A 112 6.57 -6.12 14.58
CA THR A 112 6.45 -4.72 15.02
C THR A 112 6.54 -3.78 13.83
N GLN A 113 7.58 -3.89 13.00
CA GLN A 113 7.76 -3.04 11.83
C GLN A 113 6.66 -3.23 10.79
N LYS A 114 6.26 -4.48 10.54
CA LYS A 114 5.13 -4.77 9.67
C LYS A 114 3.85 -4.12 10.19
N ARG A 115 3.57 -4.20 11.50
CA ARG A 115 2.39 -3.57 12.10
C ARG A 115 2.43 -2.05 11.92
N HIS A 116 3.55 -1.41 12.24
CA HIS A 116 3.72 0.04 12.07
C HIS A 116 3.54 0.47 10.61
N ALA A 117 4.11 -0.27 9.65
CA ALA A 117 3.95 -0.01 8.23
C ALA A 117 2.47 -0.06 7.78
N ILE A 118 1.74 -1.11 8.21
CA ILE A 118 0.31 -1.25 7.90
C ILE A 118 -0.49 -0.09 8.50
N MET A 119 -0.20 0.31 9.75
CA MET A 119 -0.89 1.41 10.40
C MET A 119 -0.61 2.76 9.73
N ALA A 120 0.64 3.05 9.38
CA ALA A 120 1.00 4.27 8.67
C ALA A 120 0.35 4.36 7.28
N LEU A 121 0.25 3.23 6.57
CA LEU A 121 -0.49 3.15 5.31
C LEU A 121 -2.00 3.36 5.53
N ALA A 122 -2.57 2.77 6.58
CA ALA A 122 -3.99 2.94 6.88
C ALA A 122 -4.35 4.42 7.14
N GLU A 123 -3.57 5.08 7.98
CA GLU A 123 -3.72 6.51 8.30
C GLU A 123 -3.57 7.38 7.04
N SER A 124 -2.46 7.21 6.32
CA SER A 124 -2.16 8.04 5.13
C SER A 124 -3.12 7.82 3.95
N LEU A 125 -3.83 6.69 3.93
CA LEU A 125 -4.82 6.35 2.92
C LEU A 125 -6.27 6.58 3.38
N LEU A 126 -6.48 7.16 4.57
CA LEU A 126 -7.80 7.46 5.13
C LEU A 126 -8.66 6.20 5.30
N ILE A 127 -8.04 5.08 5.68
CA ILE A 127 -8.72 3.82 6.02
C ILE A 127 -9.19 3.85 7.47
N ILE A 128 -8.47 4.58 8.31
CA ILE A 128 -8.78 4.87 9.72
C ILE A 128 -8.74 6.37 9.97
#